data_AF-W9CHF6-F1
#
_entry.id   AF-W9CHF6-F1
#
_cell.length_a   1.000
_cell.length_b   1.000
_cell.length_c   1.000
_cell.angle_alpha   90.00
_cell.angle_beta   90.00
_cell.angle_gamma   90.00
#
_symmetry.space_group_name_H-M   'P 1'
#
loop_
_entity.id
_entity.type
_entity.pdbx_description
1 polymer ?
#
loop_
_entity_poly.entity_id
_entity_poly.type
_entity_poly.pdbx_seq_one_letter_code
_entity_poly.pdbx_strand_id
1 'polypeptide(L)'
;MPNIVVVGAGVSGLTTALLLSQNPTYKVTIIAKHMPGDYDIEYTSPWAGANYLPVSNASDSRWEKRTWYELARLAKDVPEAGIHFQNTVILNRNKDAQRTTGKWFNELLSTDPWFKDVVPDFRVLPKNEIPSGADSATAFTSVCINTPIYLSYLVSQCLKNGVVLQRSAISHISEAADLHHSGNKSDVIVNCTGLLASKLGGVMDTDVIPCRGQIVLVRNDPGVMLTISGTDDGDDEVCYIMQRAAGGGTILGGTYQKGNWESQPCPNQAMRIMKRAVDLCPALTNGKGIEALSVIRHGVGLRPLRLGGVRIEKEKIDSTWVVHNYGHGGWGYQGSTVVQAAQSSPDLNLTVADMSFSVSLRSTGSEAMAKVILENPDSHGKKLLFSPFTGAAHVDSSGRP
;
A
#
# COMPACT_ATOMS: atom_id res chain seq x y z
N MET A 1 -16.46 -5.77 -24.50
CA MET A 1 -16.24 -5.32 -23.12
C MET A 1 -15.23 -6.27 -22.51
N PRO A 2 -14.03 -5.80 -22.15
CA PRO A 2 -13.01 -6.66 -21.57
C PRO A 2 -13.51 -7.35 -20.30
N ASN A 3 -13.43 -8.68 -20.27
CA ASN A 3 -13.65 -9.53 -19.11
C ASN A 3 -12.32 -9.65 -18.36
N ILE A 4 -12.27 -9.18 -17.12
CA ILE A 4 -11.04 -9.15 -16.31
C ILE A 4 -11.25 -10.00 -15.06
N VAL A 5 -10.31 -10.91 -14.79
CA VAL A 5 -10.29 -11.70 -13.56
C VAL A 5 -9.13 -11.24 -12.69
N VAL A 6 -9.43 -10.70 -11.50
CA VAL A 6 -8.44 -10.38 -10.48
C VAL A 6 -8.32 -11.56 -9.53
N VAL A 7 -7.11 -12.11 -9.39
CA VAL A 7 -6.82 -13.28 -8.55
C VAL A 7 -6.26 -12.82 -7.21
N GLY A 8 -7.06 -12.92 -6.16
CA GLY A 8 -6.72 -12.55 -4.79
C GLY A 8 -7.56 -11.38 -4.27
N ALA A 9 -8.11 -11.52 -3.05
CA ALA A 9 -8.91 -10.49 -2.40
C ALA A 9 -8.19 -9.84 -1.21
N GLY A 10 -6.86 -9.71 -1.29
CA GLY A 10 -6.08 -8.86 -0.39
C GLY A 10 -6.21 -7.39 -0.76
N VAL A 11 -5.56 -6.51 0.00
CA VAL A 11 -5.53 -5.06 -0.31
C VAL A 11 -5.05 -4.81 -1.74
N SER A 12 -4.12 -5.62 -2.26
CA SER A 12 -3.66 -5.51 -3.63
C SER A 12 -4.78 -5.76 -4.64
N GLY A 13 -5.42 -6.93 -4.59
CA GLY A 13 -6.48 -7.28 -5.56
C GLY A 13 -7.76 -6.46 -5.39
N LEU A 14 -8.18 -6.16 -4.16
CA LEU A 14 -9.38 -5.35 -3.91
C LEU A 14 -9.22 -3.92 -4.42
N THR A 15 -8.07 -3.30 -4.17
CA THR A 15 -7.81 -1.95 -4.69
C THR A 15 -7.72 -1.97 -6.21
N THR A 16 -7.18 -3.05 -6.81
CA THR A 16 -7.00 -3.13 -8.27
C THR A 16 -8.35 -3.29 -8.95
N ALA A 17 -9.17 -4.20 -8.42
CA ALA A 17 -10.53 -4.42 -8.90
C ALA A 17 -11.40 -3.17 -8.76
N LEU A 18 -11.29 -2.45 -7.63
CA LEU A 18 -12.00 -1.20 -7.44
C LEU A 18 -11.61 -0.16 -8.50
N LEU A 19 -10.31 0.05 -8.73
CA LEU A 19 -9.84 0.98 -9.76
C LEU A 19 -10.32 0.57 -11.14
N LEU A 20 -10.13 -0.69 -11.54
CA LEU A 20 -10.60 -1.20 -12.83
C LEU A 20 -12.11 -1.01 -13.02
N SER A 21 -12.90 -1.24 -11.97
CA SER A 21 -14.37 -1.11 -12.02
C SER A 21 -14.88 0.31 -12.22
N GLN A 22 -14.04 1.33 -12.03
CA GLN A 22 -14.42 2.72 -12.33
C GLN A 22 -14.57 2.96 -13.83
N ASN A 23 -13.96 2.12 -14.68
CA ASN A 23 -14.25 2.11 -16.10
C ASN A 23 -15.48 1.21 -16.37
N PRO A 24 -16.64 1.79 -16.74
CA PRO A 24 -17.89 1.03 -16.89
C PRO A 24 -17.87 0.03 -18.06
N THR A 25 -16.84 0.08 -18.92
CA THR A 25 -16.69 -0.88 -20.03
C THR A 25 -16.01 -2.18 -19.61
N TYR A 26 -15.37 -2.22 -18.44
CA TYR A 26 -14.72 -3.40 -17.90
C TYR A 26 -15.70 -4.22 -17.06
N LYS A 27 -15.72 -5.54 -17.29
CA LYS A 27 -16.41 -6.49 -16.42
C LYS A 27 -15.38 -7.16 -15.55
N VAL A 28 -15.49 -6.98 -14.24
CA VAL A 28 -14.45 -7.42 -13.30
C VAL A 28 -15.01 -8.53 -12.41
N THR A 29 -14.26 -9.63 -12.32
CA THR A 29 -14.50 -10.70 -11.35
C THR A 29 -13.29 -10.78 -10.43
N ILE A 30 -13.50 -10.79 -9.11
CA ILE A 30 -12.47 -11.17 -8.15
C ILE A 30 -12.65 -12.64 -7.82
N ILE A 31 -11.62 -13.45 -8.05
CA ILE A 31 -11.55 -14.82 -7.53
C ILE A 31 -10.53 -14.89 -6.41
N ALA A 32 -10.87 -15.54 -5.29
CA ALA A 32 -9.91 -15.71 -4.21
C ALA A 32 -10.21 -16.91 -3.31
N LYS A 33 -9.16 -17.54 -2.79
CA LYS A 33 -9.26 -18.60 -1.77
C LYS A 33 -9.80 -18.02 -0.45
N HIS A 34 -9.20 -16.91 -0.01
CA HIS A 34 -9.55 -16.18 1.20
C HIS A 34 -10.13 -14.81 0.86
N MET A 35 -11.11 -14.37 1.64
CA MET A 35 -11.84 -13.10 1.48
C MET A 35 -11.76 -12.27 2.77
N PRO A 36 -12.05 -10.96 2.71
CA PRO A 36 -12.20 -10.15 3.92
C PRO A 36 -13.17 -10.78 4.91
N GLY A 37 -12.72 -10.90 6.17
CA GLY A 37 -13.39 -11.68 7.22
C GLY A 37 -12.61 -12.95 7.60
N ASP A 38 -11.84 -13.51 6.69
CA ASP A 38 -11.01 -14.69 6.96
C ASP A 38 -9.70 -14.30 7.66
N TYR A 39 -9.20 -15.21 8.50
CA TYR A 39 -7.85 -15.17 9.05
C TYR A 39 -7.14 -16.47 8.68
N ASP A 40 -6.13 -16.38 7.83
CA ASP A 40 -5.32 -17.52 7.39
C ASP A 40 -3.88 -17.06 7.14
N ILE A 41 -2.90 -17.94 7.36
CA ILE A 41 -1.49 -17.61 7.14
C ILE A 41 -1.17 -17.33 5.67
N GLU A 42 -1.95 -17.91 4.75
CA GLU A 42 -1.86 -17.65 3.31
C GLU A 42 -2.50 -16.31 2.90
N TYR A 43 -3.17 -15.61 3.82
CA TYR A 43 -3.86 -14.34 3.58
C TYR A 43 -3.28 -13.21 4.43
N THR A 44 -2.28 -12.51 3.90
CA THR A 44 -1.50 -11.49 4.64
C THR A 44 -2.32 -10.28 5.11
N SER A 45 -3.23 -9.77 4.27
CA SER A 45 -3.89 -8.48 4.47
C SER A 45 -4.54 -8.26 5.85
N PRO A 46 -5.30 -9.20 6.45
CA PRO A 46 -5.91 -9.01 7.77
C PRO A 46 -4.92 -8.95 8.94
N TRP A 47 -3.68 -9.44 8.77
CA TRP A 47 -2.64 -9.44 9.80
C TRP A 47 -1.88 -8.12 9.92
N ALA A 48 -1.93 -7.29 8.88
CA ALA A 48 -1.20 -6.02 8.87
C ALA A 48 -1.71 -5.06 9.96
N GLY A 49 -0.85 -4.12 10.37
CA GLY A 49 -1.17 -3.10 11.36
C GLY A 49 -2.51 -2.39 11.09
N ALA A 50 -2.66 -1.56 10.06
CA ALA A 50 -1.66 -1.02 9.15
C ALA A 50 -1.59 0.51 9.28
N ASN A 51 -0.52 1.14 8.83
CA ASN A 51 -0.37 2.59 8.86
C ASN A 51 0.30 3.09 7.57
N TYR A 52 0.52 4.40 7.49
CA TYR A 52 1.33 5.02 6.46
C TYR A 52 2.66 5.50 7.06
N LEU A 53 3.73 4.75 6.83
CA LEU A 53 5.09 5.10 7.27
C LEU A 53 6.06 4.86 6.10
N PRO A 54 6.27 5.85 5.22
CA PRO A 54 7.02 5.65 3.99
C PRO A 54 8.41 5.06 4.22
N VAL A 55 8.77 4.05 3.43
CA VAL A 55 10.06 3.35 3.55
C VAL A 55 10.88 3.40 2.28
N SER A 56 10.27 3.79 1.15
CA SER A 56 11.00 3.88 -0.12
C SER A 56 11.90 5.11 -0.15
N ASN A 57 13.01 4.99 -0.86
CA ASN A 57 13.85 6.13 -1.18
C ASN A 57 13.08 7.13 -2.06
N ALA A 58 13.52 8.39 -2.05
CA ALA A 58 12.89 9.46 -2.84
C ALA A 58 12.68 9.11 -4.33
N SER A 59 13.61 8.40 -4.97
CA SER A 59 13.53 7.95 -6.37
C SER A 59 12.34 7.01 -6.64
N ASP A 60 11.94 6.23 -5.64
CA ASP A 60 10.92 5.17 -5.75
C ASP A 60 9.62 5.53 -5.00
N SER A 61 9.58 6.72 -4.40
CA SER A 61 8.49 7.24 -3.57
C SER A 61 7.14 7.40 -4.23
N ARG A 62 7.07 7.33 -5.57
CA ARG A 62 5.87 7.69 -6.36
C ARG A 62 4.59 6.99 -5.89
N TRP A 63 4.68 5.72 -5.47
CA TRP A 63 3.52 4.94 -5.04
C TRP A 63 3.05 5.33 -3.66
N GLU A 64 3.98 5.44 -2.70
CA GLU A 64 3.67 5.88 -1.35
C GLU A 64 3.16 7.32 -1.35
N LYS A 65 3.82 8.22 -2.08
CA LYS A 65 3.43 9.64 -2.20
C LYS A 65 2.01 9.81 -2.74
N ARG A 66 1.64 9.07 -3.79
CA ARG A 66 0.29 9.17 -4.35
C ARG A 66 -0.77 8.50 -3.47
N THR A 67 -0.42 7.37 -2.83
CA THR A 67 -1.34 6.66 -1.94
C THR A 67 -1.70 7.50 -0.71
N TRP A 68 -0.78 8.34 -0.22
CA TRP A 68 -1.05 9.26 0.89
C TRP A 68 -2.32 10.09 0.69
N TYR A 69 -2.47 10.75 -0.47
CA TYR A 69 -3.59 11.66 -0.71
C TYR A 69 -4.94 10.94 -0.65
N GLU A 70 -5.01 9.70 -1.15
CA GLU A 70 -6.23 8.91 -1.06
C GLU A 70 -6.49 8.43 0.37
N LEU A 71 -5.47 7.97 1.09
CA LEU A 71 -5.63 7.57 2.49
C LEU A 71 -6.05 8.76 3.37
N ALA A 72 -5.48 9.94 3.14
CA ALA A 72 -5.83 11.17 3.84
C ALA A 72 -7.27 11.61 3.52
N ARG A 73 -7.69 11.53 2.24
CA ARG A 73 -9.08 11.78 1.82
C ARG A 73 -10.04 10.81 2.50
N LEU A 74 -9.74 9.51 2.50
CA LEU A 74 -10.59 8.50 3.15
C LEU A 74 -10.67 8.73 4.67
N ALA A 75 -9.55 9.04 5.32
CA ALA A 75 -9.52 9.35 6.75
C ALA A 75 -10.36 10.59 7.11
N LYS A 76 -10.42 11.57 6.21
CA LYS A 76 -11.13 12.83 6.42
C LYS A 76 -12.62 12.74 6.06
N ASP A 77 -12.91 12.20 4.89
CA ASP A 77 -14.20 12.36 4.22
C ASP A 77 -15.04 11.07 4.20
N VAL A 78 -14.46 9.91 4.55
CA VAL A 78 -15.10 8.58 4.45
C VAL A 78 -14.89 7.77 5.73
N PRO A 79 -15.49 8.15 6.87
CA PRO A 79 -15.26 7.51 8.16
C PRO A 79 -15.59 6.00 8.18
N GLU A 80 -16.54 5.55 7.35
CA GLU A 80 -16.89 4.14 7.20
C GLU A 80 -15.78 3.28 6.56
N ALA A 81 -14.73 3.90 5.99
CA ALA A 81 -13.55 3.18 5.50
C ALA A 81 -12.65 2.67 6.65
N GLY A 82 -12.86 3.12 7.89
CA GLY A 82 -12.09 2.65 9.05
C GLY A 82 -10.64 3.14 9.02
N ILE A 83 -10.41 4.36 8.56
CA ILE A 83 -9.11 5.03 8.58
C ILE A 83 -9.25 6.30 9.41
N HIS A 84 -8.26 6.61 10.24
CA HIS A 84 -8.21 7.88 10.98
C HIS A 84 -6.81 8.49 10.93
N PHE A 85 -6.72 9.79 11.19
CA PHE A 85 -5.44 10.44 11.45
C PHE A 85 -4.95 10.11 12.87
N GLN A 86 -3.64 9.98 13.04
CA GLN A 86 -3.00 9.75 14.32
C GLN A 86 -1.64 10.45 14.38
N ASN A 87 -1.36 11.13 15.49
CA ASN A 87 -0.04 11.69 15.76
C ASN A 87 0.98 10.54 15.80
N THR A 88 2.13 10.75 15.16
CA THR A 88 3.13 9.73 14.93
C THR A 88 4.49 10.23 15.35
N VAL A 89 5.25 9.39 16.05
CA VAL A 89 6.63 9.67 16.45
C VAL A 89 7.53 8.52 16.01
N ILE A 90 8.60 8.87 15.29
CA ILE A 90 9.64 7.94 14.84
C ILE A 90 10.91 8.23 15.61
N LEU A 91 11.40 7.21 16.31
CA LEU A 91 12.62 7.28 17.12
C LEU A 91 13.74 6.55 16.38
N ASN A 92 14.91 7.18 16.30
CA ASN A 92 16.07 6.61 15.63
C ASN A 92 17.24 6.45 16.61
N ARG A 93 17.89 5.29 16.57
CA ARG A 93 19.11 4.96 17.32
C ARG A 93 20.27 4.87 16.33
N ASN A 94 21.31 5.66 16.55
CA ASN A 94 22.49 5.68 15.71
C ASN A 94 23.15 4.29 15.59
N LYS A 95 23.11 3.50 16.67
CA LYS A 95 23.64 2.12 16.67
C LYS A 95 22.89 1.14 15.76
N ASP A 96 21.70 1.49 15.28
CA ASP A 96 20.91 0.63 14.40
C ASP A 96 21.14 0.93 12.92
N ALA A 97 21.82 2.04 12.58
CA ALA A 97 21.97 2.51 11.20
C ALA A 97 22.56 1.46 10.24
N GLN A 98 23.44 0.58 10.74
CA GLN A 98 24.07 -0.47 9.94
C GLN A 98 23.33 -1.82 9.97
N ARG A 99 22.31 -1.96 10.80
CA ARG A 99 21.49 -3.17 10.89
C ARG A 99 20.52 -3.26 9.72
N THR A 100 19.95 -4.46 9.52
CA THR A 100 18.99 -4.72 8.43
C THR A 100 17.80 -3.77 8.47
N THR A 101 17.23 -3.51 9.65
CA THR A 101 16.08 -2.60 9.82
C THR A 101 16.48 -1.15 9.58
N GLY A 102 17.63 -0.70 10.10
CA GLY A 102 18.13 0.66 9.90
C GLY A 102 18.36 1.00 8.43
N LYS A 103 18.95 0.06 7.67
CA LYS A 103 19.12 0.22 6.21
C LYS A 103 17.80 0.23 5.46
N TRP A 104 16.88 -0.66 5.82
CA TRP A 104 15.58 -0.77 5.14
C TRP A 104 14.67 0.43 5.41
N PHE A 105 14.69 0.97 6.64
CA PHE A 105 13.89 2.11 7.06
C PHE A 105 14.66 3.43 7.00
N ASN A 106 15.77 3.50 6.27
CA ASN A 106 16.67 4.67 6.29
C ASN A 106 15.93 5.99 5.98
N GLU A 107 15.03 5.97 4.98
CA GLU A 107 14.21 7.13 4.67
C GLU A 107 13.27 7.50 5.84
N LEU A 108 12.56 6.52 6.41
CA LEU A 108 11.67 6.72 7.55
C LEU A 108 12.39 7.29 8.78
N LEU A 109 13.64 6.89 8.99
CA LEU A 109 14.48 7.27 10.12
C LEU A 109 15.26 8.58 9.91
N SER A 110 15.20 9.16 8.72
CA SER A 110 15.85 10.42 8.39
C SER A 110 15.16 11.60 9.07
N THR A 111 15.94 12.61 9.45
CA THR A 111 15.42 13.92 9.89
C THR A 111 15.07 14.83 8.71
N ASP A 112 15.46 14.44 7.49
CA ASP A 112 15.16 15.16 6.25
C ASP A 112 14.63 14.20 5.16
N PRO A 113 13.48 13.53 5.39
CA PRO A 113 12.92 12.57 4.44
C PRO A 113 12.10 13.26 3.36
N TRP A 114 11.92 12.62 2.19
CA TRP A 114 11.09 13.18 1.11
C TRP A 114 9.62 13.40 1.51
N PHE A 115 9.10 12.63 2.46
CA PHE A 115 7.70 12.71 2.88
C PHE A 115 7.42 13.86 3.85
N LYS A 116 8.45 14.59 4.31
CA LYS A 116 8.29 15.78 5.18
C LYS A 116 7.35 16.84 4.59
N ASP A 117 7.33 16.94 3.26
CA ASP A 117 6.51 17.89 2.49
C ASP A 117 5.17 17.27 2.03
N VAL A 118 4.87 16.05 2.47
CA VAL A 118 3.69 15.28 2.07
C VAL A 118 2.76 15.06 3.25
N VAL A 119 3.31 14.68 4.41
CA VAL A 119 2.55 14.48 5.64
C VAL A 119 2.40 15.81 6.42
N PRO A 120 1.26 16.05 7.09
CA PRO A 120 1.08 17.23 7.94
C PRO A 120 1.97 17.20 9.18
N ASP A 121 2.22 18.39 9.72
CA ASP A 121 2.83 18.62 11.03
C ASP A 121 4.22 17.99 11.23
N PHE A 122 4.93 17.74 10.12
CA PHE A 122 6.29 17.19 10.17
C PHE A 122 7.23 18.14 10.90
N ARG A 123 7.94 17.59 11.89
CA ARG A 123 9.00 18.29 12.62
C ARG A 123 10.03 17.31 13.15
N VAL A 124 11.26 17.79 13.28
CA VAL A 124 12.30 17.12 14.05
C VAL A 124 12.10 17.48 15.53
N LEU A 125 12.08 16.49 16.42
CA LEU A 125 11.91 16.76 17.85
C LEU A 125 13.21 17.32 18.46
N PRO A 126 13.12 18.34 19.33
CA PRO A 126 14.28 18.86 20.03
C PRO A 126 14.80 17.84 21.05
N LYS A 127 16.10 17.90 21.37
CA LYS A 127 16.78 16.89 22.21
C LYS A 127 16.13 16.65 23.58
N ASN A 128 15.47 17.65 24.16
CA ASN A 128 14.78 17.56 25.45
C ASN A 128 13.44 16.81 25.39
N GLU A 129 12.89 16.57 24.19
CA GLU A 129 11.66 15.79 23.97
C GLU A 129 11.96 14.35 23.52
N ILE A 130 13.22 14.04 23.19
CA ILE A 130 13.63 12.70 22.75
C ILE A 130 13.75 11.78 23.99
N PRO A 131 13.01 10.66 24.04
CA PRO A 131 13.14 9.69 25.13
C PRO A 131 14.56 9.12 25.23
N SER A 132 14.96 8.74 26.44
CA SER A 132 16.22 8.03 26.64
C SER A 132 16.26 6.77 25.79
N GLY A 133 17.39 6.54 25.11
CA GLY A 133 17.55 5.39 24.21
C GLY A 133 17.27 5.67 22.73
N ALA A 134 17.02 6.92 22.33
CA ALA A 134 17.04 7.38 20.94
C ALA A 134 17.99 8.58 20.76
N ASP A 135 18.56 8.73 19.57
CA ASP A 135 19.52 9.78 19.21
C ASP A 135 18.88 10.93 18.43
N SER A 136 17.87 10.61 17.61
CA SER A 136 17.05 11.58 16.87
C SER A 136 15.60 11.11 16.81
N ALA A 137 14.69 12.04 16.57
CA ALA A 137 13.28 11.71 16.40
C ALA A 137 12.57 12.71 15.47
N THR A 138 11.57 12.21 14.74
CA THR A 138 10.65 13.03 13.96
C THR A 138 9.22 12.78 14.41
N ALA A 139 8.37 13.79 14.28
CA ALA A 139 6.95 13.69 14.57
C ALA A 139 6.13 14.28 13.41
N PHE A 140 4.97 13.67 13.11
CA PHE A 140 4.06 14.10 12.06
C PHE A 140 2.67 13.48 12.27
N THR A 141 1.67 14.02 11.57
CA THR A 141 0.34 13.40 11.50
C THR A 141 0.32 12.38 10.36
N SER A 142 0.01 11.12 10.67
CA SER A 142 -0.15 10.06 9.67
C SER A 142 -1.54 9.43 9.80
N VAL A 143 -1.78 8.27 9.16
CA VAL A 143 -3.02 7.50 9.28
C VAL A 143 -2.78 6.11 9.84
N CYS A 144 -3.76 5.60 10.59
CA CYS A 144 -3.86 4.17 10.92
C CYS A 144 -5.16 3.58 10.36
N ILE A 145 -5.05 2.38 9.82
CA ILE A 145 -6.09 1.66 9.09
C ILE A 145 -6.57 0.48 9.94
N ASN A 146 -7.86 0.44 10.23
CA ASN A 146 -8.52 -0.73 10.76
C ASN A 146 -8.75 -1.75 9.63
N THR A 147 -7.82 -2.69 9.46
CA THR A 147 -7.81 -3.57 8.28
C THR A 147 -9.08 -4.42 8.10
N PRO A 148 -9.73 -5.00 9.13
CA PRO A 148 -11.04 -5.65 8.97
C PRO A 148 -12.11 -4.75 8.36
N ILE A 149 -12.22 -3.50 8.82
CA ILE A 149 -13.20 -2.54 8.31
C ILE A 149 -12.82 -2.12 6.89
N TYR A 150 -11.56 -1.74 6.68
CA TYR A 150 -11.11 -1.21 5.39
C TYR A 150 -11.19 -2.25 4.26
N LEU A 151 -10.83 -3.50 4.51
CA LEU A 151 -10.97 -4.57 3.52
C LEU A 151 -12.46 -4.82 3.17
N SER A 152 -13.35 -4.79 4.16
CA SER A 152 -14.80 -4.92 3.95
C SER A 152 -15.39 -3.71 3.22
N TYR A 153 -14.88 -2.51 3.51
CA TYR A 153 -15.19 -1.29 2.79
C TYR A 153 -14.80 -1.41 1.31
N LEU A 154 -13.58 -1.87 1.00
CA LEU A 154 -13.14 -2.06 -0.39
C LEU A 154 -14.02 -3.06 -1.14
N VAL A 155 -14.42 -4.17 -0.50
CA VAL A 155 -15.41 -5.10 -1.07
C VAL A 155 -16.72 -4.39 -1.37
N SER A 156 -17.23 -3.59 -0.43
CA SER A 156 -18.47 -2.85 -0.60
C SER A 156 -18.39 -1.85 -1.77
N GLN A 157 -17.25 -1.17 -1.96
CA GLN A 157 -17.03 -0.28 -3.10
C GLN A 157 -16.94 -1.05 -4.42
N CYS A 158 -16.27 -2.21 -4.44
CA CYS A 158 -16.24 -3.10 -5.60
C CYS A 158 -17.66 -3.54 -6.00
N LEU A 159 -18.47 -4.00 -5.02
CA LEU A 159 -19.85 -4.42 -5.25
C LEU A 159 -20.72 -3.29 -5.80
N LYS A 160 -20.57 -2.06 -5.27
CA LYS A 160 -21.27 -0.87 -5.79
C LYS A 160 -20.99 -0.61 -7.26
N ASN A 161 -19.79 -0.93 -7.73
CA ASN A 161 -19.39 -0.79 -9.13
C ASN A 161 -19.69 -2.04 -9.99
N GLY A 162 -20.42 -3.03 -9.45
CA GLY A 162 -20.80 -4.23 -10.20
C GLY A 162 -19.71 -5.30 -10.31
N VAL A 163 -18.64 -5.21 -9.53
CA VAL A 163 -17.64 -6.28 -9.44
C VAL A 163 -18.27 -7.52 -8.81
N VAL A 164 -18.07 -8.68 -9.40
CA VAL A 164 -18.53 -9.97 -8.85
C VAL A 164 -17.39 -10.63 -8.09
N LEU A 165 -17.67 -11.11 -6.88
CA LEU A 165 -16.70 -11.85 -6.06
C LEU A 165 -17.07 -13.34 -6.04
N GLN A 166 -16.07 -14.21 -6.22
CA GLN A 166 -16.23 -15.66 -6.19
C GLN A 166 -15.12 -16.30 -5.35
N ARG A 167 -15.49 -17.23 -4.47
CA ARG A 167 -14.50 -18.07 -3.78
C ARG A 167 -14.01 -19.16 -4.73
N SER A 168 -12.72 -19.16 -5.01
CA SER A 168 -12.05 -20.16 -5.86
C SER A 168 -10.61 -20.35 -5.41
N ALA A 169 -10.13 -21.58 -5.46
CA ALA A 169 -8.72 -21.91 -5.37
C ALA A 169 -8.25 -22.41 -6.74
N ILE A 170 -7.09 -21.95 -7.18
CA ILE A 170 -6.48 -22.33 -8.46
C ILE A 170 -5.09 -22.91 -8.22
N SER A 171 -4.67 -23.86 -9.05
CA SER A 171 -3.33 -24.44 -8.98
C SER A 171 -2.36 -23.84 -10.00
N HIS A 172 -2.89 -23.30 -11.10
CA HIS A 172 -2.17 -22.60 -12.16
C HIS A 172 -2.86 -21.27 -12.48
N ILE A 173 -2.10 -20.22 -12.80
CA ILE A 173 -2.67 -18.89 -13.07
C ILE A 173 -3.65 -18.88 -14.26
N SER A 174 -3.38 -19.69 -15.29
CA SER A 174 -4.23 -19.81 -16.48
C SER A 174 -5.65 -20.34 -16.18
N GLU A 175 -5.87 -21.07 -15.07
CA GLU A 175 -7.22 -21.51 -14.65
C GLU A 175 -8.14 -20.32 -14.38
N ALA A 176 -7.60 -19.17 -13.97
CA ALA A 176 -8.36 -17.96 -13.74
C ALA A 176 -9.08 -17.46 -15.01
N ALA A 177 -8.58 -17.82 -16.20
CA ALA A 177 -9.18 -17.40 -17.46
C ALA A 177 -10.62 -17.90 -17.61
N ASP A 178 -10.96 -19.05 -17.04
CA ASP A 178 -12.26 -19.69 -17.17
C ASP A 178 -13.23 -19.34 -16.03
N LEU A 179 -12.82 -18.48 -15.10
CA LEU A 179 -13.56 -18.17 -13.86
C LEU A 179 -14.22 -16.78 -13.86
N HIS A 180 -14.38 -16.16 -15.03
CA HIS A 180 -15.09 -14.89 -15.12
C HIS A 180 -16.61 -15.08 -14.98
N HIS A 181 -17.29 -14.21 -14.22
CA HIS A 181 -18.72 -14.36 -13.89
C HIS A 181 -19.68 -14.38 -15.10
N SER A 182 -19.24 -13.91 -16.27
CA SER A 182 -20.04 -13.93 -17.49
C SER A 182 -20.13 -15.31 -18.14
N GLY A 183 -19.37 -16.30 -17.66
CA GLY A 183 -19.24 -17.63 -18.27
C GLY A 183 -18.35 -17.67 -19.52
N ASN A 184 -17.83 -16.53 -19.98
CA ASN A 184 -16.86 -16.45 -21.07
C ASN A 184 -15.44 -16.42 -20.53
N LYS A 185 -14.45 -16.77 -21.36
CA LYS A 185 -13.03 -16.58 -21.03
C LYS A 185 -12.73 -15.10 -20.71
N SER A 186 -11.85 -14.88 -19.75
CA SER A 186 -11.31 -13.55 -19.46
C SER A 186 -10.31 -13.13 -20.54
N ASP A 187 -10.34 -11.86 -20.91
CA ASP A 187 -9.35 -11.25 -21.80
C ASP A 187 -8.02 -11.00 -21.07
N VAL A 188 -8.10 -10.68 -19.77
CA VAL A 188 -6.95 -10.38 -18.92
C VAL A 188 -7.12 -10.97 -17.52
N ILE A 189 -6.04 -11.52 -16.99
CA ILE A 189 -5.92 -11.91 -15.58
C ILE A 189 -5.03 -10.90 -14.86
N VAL A 190 -5.42 -10.47 -13.67
CA VAL A 190 -4.55 -9.68 -12.78
C VAL A 190 -4.15 -10.55 -11.60
N ASN A 191 -2.87 -10.90 -11.50
CA ASN A 191 -2.34 -11.76 -10.45
C ASN A 191 -1.96 -10.93 -9.21
N CYS A 192 -2.83 -10.97 -8.20
CA CYS A 192 -2.64 -10.33 -6.89
C CYS A 192 -2.46 -11.34 -5.75
N THR A 193 -1.85 -12.49 -6.03
CA THR A 193 -1.79 -13.64 -5.10
C THR A 193 -0.76 -13.52 -3.99
N GLY A 194 0.00 -12.41 -3.93
CA GLY A 194 0.92 -12.14 -2.83
C GLY A 194 1.99 -13.23 -2.70
N LEU A 195 2.02 -13.91 -1.56
CA LEU A 195 3.02 -14.93 -1.24
C LEU A 195 2.81 -16.22 -2.06
N LEU A 196 1.58 -16.50 -2.47
CA LEU A 196 1.25 -17.68 -3.29
C LEU A 196 1.91 -17.62 -4.68
N ALA A 197 2.32 -16.44 -5.17
CA ALA A 197 3.08 -16.30 -6.42
C ALA A 197 4.37 -17.15 -6.44
N SER A 198 4.94 -17.47 -5.27
CA SER A 198 6.11 -18.38 -5.14
C SER A 198 5.81 -19.84 -5.48
N LYS A 199 4.53 -20.25 -5.47
CA LYS A 199 4.09 -21.65 -5.61
C LYS A 199 2.97 -21.85 -6.64
N LEU A 200 2.44 -20.77 -7.22
CA LEU A 200 1.35 -20.83 -8.19
C LEU A 200 1.90 -21.24 -9.56
N GLY A 201 1.34 -22.30 -10.15
CA GLY A 201 1.72 -22.75 -11.49
C GLY A 201 1.63 -21.62 -12.52
N GLY A 202 2.60 -21.58 -13.44
CA GLY A 202 2.74 -20.52 -14.43
C GLY A 202 3.37 -19.23 -13.89
N VAL A 203 3.56 -19.11 -12.58
CA VAL A 203 4.22 -17.94 -11.95
C VAL A 203 5.51 -18.36 -11.24
N MET A 204 5.41 -19.21 -10.22
CA MET A 204 6.54 -19.83 -9.49
C MET A 204 7.72 -18.86 -9.20
N ASP A 205 7.43 -17.64 -8.78
CA ASP A 205 8.45 -16.59 -8.58
C ASP A 205 9.28 -16.88 -7.32
N THR A 206 10.51 -17.39 -7.52
CA THR A 206 11.40 -17.80 -6.44
C THR A 206 11.97 -16.64 -5.62
N ASP A 207 11.86 -15.40 -6.11
CA ASP A 207 12.27 -14.22 -5.34
C ASP A 207 11.22 -13.82 -4.29
N VAL A 208 10.02 -14.39 -4.36
CA VAL A 208 8.95 -14.17 -3.39
C VAL A 208 9.15 -15.10 -2.18
N ILE A 209 9.49 -14.50 -1.04
CA ILE A 209 9.74 -15.18 0.23
C ILE A 209 8.85 -14.60 1.34
N PRO A 210 8.53 -15.37 2.39
CA PRO A 210 7.83 -14.82 3.53
C PRO A 210 8.77 -13.93 4.33
N CYS A 211 8.22 -12.89 4.94
CA CYS A 211 8.84 -12.25 6.09
C CYS A 211 7.83 -12.24 7.24
N ARG A 212 8.04 -13.16 8.20
CA ARG A 212 7.15 -13.38 9.33
C ARG A 212 7.09 -12.15 10.22
N GLY A 213 5.87 -11.74 10.55
CA GLY A 213 5.57 -10.67 11.49
C GLY A 213 4.57 -11.15 12.54
N GLN A 214 5.03 -11.22 13.78
CA GLN A 214 4.18 -11.47 14.94
C GLN A 214 3.74 -10.15 15.57
N ILE A 215 2.48 -10.12 16.00
CA ILE A 215 1.83 -8.98 16.67
C ILE A 215 1.06 -9.43 17.90
N VAL A 216 0.79 -8.48 18.79
CA VAL A 216 -0.17 -8.60 19.89
C VAL A 216 -1.20 -7.48 19.73
N LEU A 217 -2.48 -7.84 19.64
CA LEU A 217 -3.58 -6.88 19.58
C LEU A 217 -4.11 -6.67 21.01
N VAL A 218 -4.18 -5.42 21.46
CA VAL A 218 -4.62 -5.04 22.81
C VAL A 218 -5.76 -4.02 22.77
N ARG A 219 -6.53 -3.89 23.85
CA ARG A 219 -7.60 -2.88 23.99
C ARG A 219 -7.08 -1.50 24.38
N ASN A 220 -5.88 -1.43 24.97
CA ASN A 220 -5.25 -0.20 25.43
C ASN A 220 -5.04 0.77 24.26
N ASP A 221 -5.25 2.06 24.50
CA ASP A 221 -5.06 3.13 23.52
C ASP A 221 -4.02 4.13 24.06
N PRO A 222 -2.84 4.25 23.43
CA PRO A 222 -1.81 5.20 23.84
C PRO A 222 -2.02 6.62 23.27
N GLY A 223 -2.96 6.81 22.33
CA GLY A 223 -3.21 8.09 21.65
C GLY A 223 -2.12 8.51 20.64
N VAL A 224 -1.18 7.63 20.31
CA VAL A 224 -0.03 7.94 19.43
C VAL A 224 0.45 6.69 18.69
N MET A 225 0.90 6.85 17.44
CA MET A 225 1.73 5.85 16.77
C MET A 225 3.19 6.06 17.12
N LEU A 226 3.88 5.00 17.54
CA LEU A 226 5.29 5.03 17.92
C LEU A 226 6.04 3.93 17.17
N THR A 227 7.23 4.25 16.67
CA THR A 227 8.14 3.27 16.07
C THR A 227 9.57 3.63 16.44
N ILE A 228 10.42 2.63 16.63
CA ILE A 228 11.86 2.82 16.87
C ILE A 228 12.69 1.98 15.88
N SER A 229 13.85 2.50 15.46
CA SER A 229 14.73 1.94 14.41
C SER A 229 15.14 0.47 14.59
N GLY A 230 15.13 -0.02 15.82
CA GLY A 230 15.59 -1.36 16.16
C GLY A 230 15.45 -1.64 17.65
N THR A 231 15.91 -2.82 18.06
CA THR A 231 15.82 -3.29 19.45
C THR A 231 17.14 -3.92 19.89
N ASP A 232 17.25 -4.27 21.17
CA ASP A 232 18.38 -5.04 21.70
C ASP A 232 18.08 -6.56 21.77
N ASP A 233 16.89 -6.99 21.33
CA ASP A 233 16.43 -8.38 21.40
C ASP A 233 16.79 -9.21 20.14
N GLY A 234 17.37 -8.57 19.11
CA GLY A 234 17.77 -9.21 17.86
C GLY A 234 17.42 -8.36 16.64
N ASP A 235 18.07 -8.64 15.50
CA ASP A 235 17.89 -7.88 14.25
C ASP A 235 16.52 -8.11 13.59
N ASP A 236 15.85 -9.22 13.92
CA ASP A 236 14.52 -9.58 13.43
C ASP A 236 13.40 -9.26 14.45
N GLU A 237 13.74 -8.61 15.56
CA GLU A 237 12.81 -8.10 16.57
C GLU A 237 12.71 -6.58 16.50
N VAL A 238 11.52 -6.07 16.23
CA VAL A 238 11.23 -4.64 16.04
C VAL A 238 10.23 -4.15 17.10
N CYS A 239 10.06 -2.84 17.22
CA CYS A 239 9.06 -2.25 18.10
C CYS A 239 8.26 -1.16 17.38
N TYR A 240 6.94 -1.34 17.30
CA TYR A 240 5.99 -0.37 16.78
C TYR A 240 4.64 -0.52 17.48
N ILE A 241 3.92 0.60 17.58
CA ILE A 241 2.63 0.73 18.24
C ILE A 241 1.72 1.54 17.33
N MET A 242 0.50 1.07 17.07
CA MET A 242 -0.50 1.83 16.32
C MET A 242 -1.92 1.44 16.72
N GLN A 243 -2.75 2.41 17.07
CA GLN A 243 -4.16 2.20 17.38
C GLN A 243 -4.98 2.21 16.09
N ARG A 244 -5.71 1.12 15.81
CA ARG A 244 -6.64 1.07 14.69
C ARG A 244 -7.85 1.98 14.95
N ALA A 245 -8.32 2.63 13.89
CA ALA A 245 -9.52 3.45 13.90
C ALA A 245 -10.78 2.66 14.36
N ALA A 246 -11.83 3.40 14.74
CA ALA A 246 -13.16 2.85 15.06
C ALA A 246 -13.14 1.68 16.06
N GLY A 247 -12.34 1.80 17.13
CA GLY A 247 -12.29 0.79 18.20
C GLY A 247 -11.63 -0.54 17.79
N GLY A 248 -10.83 -0.56 16.73
CA GLY A 248 -10.20 -1.79 16.22
C GLY A 248 -9.09 -2.39 17.11
N GLY A 249 -8.72 -1.71 18.19
CA GLY A 249 -7.63 -2.07 19.11
C GLY A 249 -6.25 -1.57 18.66
N THR A 250 -5.29 -1.60 19.59
CA THR A 250 -3.89 -1.24 19.33
C THR A 250 -3.10 -2.48 18.93
N ILE A 251 -2.38 -2.35 17.82
CA ILE A 251 -1.38 -3.31 17.38
C ILE A 251 -0.05 -2.98 18.05
N LEU A 252 0.46 -3.94 18.81
CA LEU A 252 1.83 -3.97 19.30
C LEU A 252 2.61 -4.93 18.40
N GLY A 253 3.71 -4.46 17.83
CA GLY A 253 4.61 -5.31 17.08
C GLY A 253 6.06 -4.99 17.40
N GLY A 254 7.01 -5.79 16.93
CA GLY A 254 6.74 -7.03 16.23
C GLY A 254 8.01 -7.77 15.87
N THR A 255 7.92 -8.56 14.80
CA THR A 255 9.05 -9.27 14.20
C THR A 255 9.16 -9.03 12.69
N TYR A 256 10.35 -9.28 12.15
CA TYR A 256 10.71 -9.16 10.74
C TYR A 256 11.62 -10.33 10.32
N GLN A 257 11.08 -11.54 10.30
CA GLN A 257 11.89 -12.76 10.15
C GLN A 257 11.79 -13.30 8.72
N LYS A 258 12.78 -12.95 7.89
CA LYS A 258 12.85 -13.35 6.47
C LYS A 258 12.96 -14.87 6.34
N GLY A 259 12.26 -15.45 5.36
CA GLY A 259 12.28 -16.88 5.06
C GLY A 259 11.50 -17.77 6.05
N ASN A 260 11.02 -17.21 7.16
CA ASN A 260 10.29 -17.98 8.17
C ASN A 260 8.80 -18.11 7.79
N TRP A 261 8.32 -19.35 7.71
CA TRP A 261 6.93 -19.70 7.38
C TRP A 261 6.07 -20.06 8.60
N GLU A 262 6.62 -20.03 9.82
CA GLU A 262 5.90 -20.42 11.04
C GLU A 262 4.65 -19.57 11.23
N SER A 263 3.50 -20.23 11.32
CA SER A 263 2.18 -19.64 11.42
C SER A 263 1.75 -19.35 12.86
N GLN A 264 2.33 -20.05 13.84
CA GLN A 264 1.90 -19.98 15.22
C GLN A 264 2.60 -18.83 15.96
N PRO A 265 1.87 -18.07 16.80
CA PRO A 265 2.48 -17.11 17.70
C PRO A 265 3.44 -17.80 18.68
N CYS A 266 4.66 -17.28 18.80
CA CYS A 266 5.62 -17.70 19.80
C CYS A 266 5.37 -16.94 21.12
N PRO A 267 5.06 -17.61 22.24
CA PRO A 267 4.78 -16.94 23.52
C PRO A 267 5.94 -16.06 24.00
N ASN A 268 7.18 -16.52 23.83
CA ASN A 268 8.37 -15.75 24.23
C ASN A 268 8.50 -14.44 23.43
N GLN A 269 8.23 -14.49 22.12
CA GLN A 269 8.22 -13.28 21.29
C GLN A 269 7.07 -12.36 21.66
N ALA A 270 5.89 -12.90 22.00
CA ALA A 270 4.76 -12.08 22.43
C ALA A 270 5.09 -11.31 23.72
N MET A 271 5.71 -11.98 24.70
CA MET A 271 6.17 -11.32 25.93
C MET A 271 7.18 -10.21 25.67
N ARG A 272 8.16 -10.44 24.78
CA ARG A 272 9.14 -9.40 24.41
C ARG A 272 8.51 -8.24 23.64
N ILE A 273 7.58 -8.50 22.72
CA ILE A 273 6.82 -7.45 22.01
C ILE A 273 6.07 -6.57 23.02
N MET A 274 5.34 -7.18 23.95
CA MET A 274 4.59 -6.44 24.97
C MET A 274 5.51 -5.64 25.89
N LYS A 275 6.63 -6.23 26.33
CA LYS A 275 7.63 -5.55 27.15
C LYS A 275 8.19 -4.32 26.44
N ARG A 276 8.70 -4.48 25.20
CA ARG A 276 9.25 -3.37 24.42
C ARG A 276 8.22 -2.27 24.18
N ALA A 277 6.97 -2.63 23.92
CA ALA A 277 5.92 -1.65 23.71
C ALA A 277 5.63 -0.81 24.98
N VAL A 278 5.51 -1.45 26.15
CA VAL A 278 5.29 -0.76 27.43
C VAL A 278 6.49 0.08 27.82
N ASP A 279 7.71 -0.41 27.61
CA ASP A 279 8.94 0.35 27.87
C ASP A 279 9.03 1.59 26.97
N LEU A 280 8.66 1.45 25.68
CA LEU A 280 8.69 2.54 24.70
C LEU A 280 7.57 3.57 24.92
N CYS A 281 6.40 3.11 25.33
CA CYS A 281 5.21 3.93 25.57
C CYS A 281 4.54 3.56 26.89
N PRO A 282 5.04 4.06 28.04
CA PRO A 282 4.46 3.76 29.36
C PRO A 282 2.99 4.18 29.50
N ALA A 283 2.54 5.14 28.67
CA ALA A 283 1.14 5.56 28.58
C ALA A 283 0.19 4.41 28.18
N LEU A 284 0.66 3.38 27.46
CA LEU A 284 -0.14 2.19 27.12
C LEU A 284 -0.80 1.56 28.35
N THR A 285 -0.11 1.56 29.49
CA THR A 285 -0.57 0.91 30.72
C THR A 285 -0.62 1.85 31.91
N ASN A 286 -0.46 3.16 31.68
CA ASN A 286 -0.30 4.16 32.73
C ASN A 286 0.81 3.78 33.73
N GLY A 287 1.92 3.24 33.23
CA GLY A 287 3.07 2.81 34.02
C GLY A 287 2.87 1.52 34.83
N LYS A 288 1.74 0.81 34.69
CA LYS A 288 1.40 -0.41 35.46
C LYS A 288 1.96 -1.69 34.82
N GLY A 289 3.15 -1.63 34.23
CA GLY A 289 3.81 -2.80 33.65
C GLY A 289 3.05 -3.47 32.49
N ILE A 290 3.42 -4.71 32.20
CA ILE A 290 2.91 -5.52 31.08
C ILE A 290 1.56 -6.15 31.43
N GLU A 291 1.36 -6.48 32.70
CA GLU A 291 0.17 -7.11 33.28
C GLU A 291 -1.10 -6.28 33.10
N ALA A 292 -0.97 -4.96 32.91
CA ALA A 292 -2.08 -4.06 32.63
C ALA A 292 -2.45 -3.94 31.14
N LEU A 293 -1.77 -4.67 30.26
CA LEU A 293 -2.22 -4.83 28.87
C LEU A 293 -3.44 -5.75 28.82
N SER A 294 -4.55 -5.23 28.30
CA SER A 294 -5.75 -6.02 28.03
C SER A 294 -5.65 -6.64 26.64
N VAL A 295 -5.01 -7.81 26.57
CA VAL A 295 -4.81 -8.55 25.31
C VAL A 295 -6.15 -8.99 24.71
N ILE A 296 -6.31 -8.79 23.41
CA ILE A 296 -7.44 -9.29 22.60
C ILE A 296 -7.02 -10.61 21.93
N ARG A 297 -5.87 -10.61 21.24
CA ARG A 297 -5.31 -11.81 20.59
C ARG A 297 -3.83 -11.65 20.25
N HIS A 298 -3.18 -12.78 20.02
CA HIS A 298 -1.90 -12.86 19.33
C HIS A 298 -2.13 -13.16 17.85
N GLY A 299 -1.25 -12.70 16.97
CA GLY A 299 -1.38 -12.94 15.53
C GLY A 299 -0.04 -13.03 14.83
N VAL A 300 -0.01 -13.77 13.73
CA VAL A 300 1.16 -13.91 12.85
C VAL A 300 0.71 -13.78 11.42
N GLY A 301 1.35 -12.89 10.67
CA GLY A 301 1.21 -12.78 9.23
C GLY A 301 2.54 -12.96 8.53
N LEU A 302 2.50 -13.44 7.29
CA LEU A 302 3.68 -13.53 6.42
C LEU A 302 3.62 -12.39 5.41
N ARG A 303 4.53 -11.42 5.52
CA ARG A 303 4.68 -10.37 4.50
C ARG A 303 5.16 -11.03 3.20
N PRO A 304 4.51 -10.77 2.03
CA PRO A 304 4.92 -11.32 0.75
C PRO A 304 6.10 -10.51 0.19
N LEU A 305 7.27 -10.66 0.79
CA LEU A 305 8.48 -9.94 0.39
C LEU A 305 8.98 -10.52 -0.94
N ARG A 306 9.31 -9.65 -1.90
CA ARG A 306 10.02 -10.05 -3.11
C ARG A 306 11.38 -9.39 -3.15
N LEU A 307 12.45 -10.16 -3.39
CA LEU A 307 13.83 -9.66 -3.31
C LEU A 307 14.12 -8.53 -4.31
N GLY A 308 13.55 -8.61 -5.52
CA GLY A 308 13.61 -7.56 -6.55
C GLY A 308 12.58 -6.44 -6.39
N GLY A 309 11.89 -6.34 -5.24
CA GLY A 309 10.77 -5.42 -5.04
C GLY A 309 9.48 -5.89 -5.70
N VAL A 310 8.44 -5.06 -5.63
CA VAL A 310 7.12 -5.35 -6.19
C VAL A 310 7.19 -5.63 -7.69
N ARG A 311 6.52 -6.70 -8.15
CA ARG A 311 6.41 -7.06 -9.56
C ARG A 311 5.11 -6.51 -10.12
N ILE A 312 5.21 -5.53 -11.02
CA ILE A 312 4.11 -4.99 -11.82
C ILE A 312 4.52 -5.07 -13.28
N GLU A 313 4.10 -6.13 -13.97
CA GLU A 313 4.44 -6.37 -15.36
C GLU A 313 3.41 -7.25 -16.05
N LYS A 314 3.30 -7.08 -17.36
CA LYS A 314 2.46 -7.93 -18.20
C LYS A 314 3.30 -9.07 -18.73
N GLU A 315 2.72 -10.25 -18.71
CA GLU A 315 3.28 -11.48 -19.24
C GLU A 315 2.18 -12.20 -20.03
N LYS A 316 2.55 -12.86 -21.12
CA LYS A 316 1.64 -13.76 -21.82
C LYS A 316 1.93 -15.17 -21.36
N ILE A 317 1.03 -15.73 -20.56
CA ILE A 317 1.15 -17.08 -20.02
C ILE A 317 0.13 -17.94 -20.78
N ASP A 318 0.65 -18.96 -21.47
CA ASP A 318 -0.09 -19.72 -22.47
C ASP A 318 -0.73 -18.80 -23.54
N SER A 319 -2.05 -18.70 -23.56
CA SER A 319 -2.80 -17.87 -24.50
C SER A 319 -3.40 -16.61 -23.85
N THR A 320 -3.22 -16.40 -22.54
CA THR A 320 -3.89 -15.34 -21.78
C THR A 320 -2.89 -14.28 -21.30
N TRP A 321 -3.31 -13.03 -21.35
CA TRP A 321 -2.53 -11.93 -20.78
C TRP A 321 -2.69 -11.91 -19.26
N VAL A 322 -1.56 -11.89 -18.57
CA VAL A 322 -1.48 -11.79 -17.11
C VAL A 322 -0.75 -10.51 -16.74
N VAL A 323 -1.35 -9.71 -15.86
CA VAL A 323 -0.69 -8.55 -15.24
C VAL A 323 -0.38 -8.90 -13.79
N HIS A 324 0.90 -8.93 -13.45
CA HIS A 324 1.35 -9.20 -12.09
C HIS A 324 1.20 -7.96 -11.21
N ASN A 325 0.82 -8.19 -9.95
CA ASN A 325 0.73 -7.16 -8.91
C ASN A 325 0.90 -7.82 -7.53
N TYR A 326 2.13 -8.23 -7.21
CA TYR A 326 2.47 -8.89 -5.95
C TYR A 326 3.90 -8.54 -5.48
N GLY A 327 4.32 -9.05 -4.32
CA GLY A 327 5.66 -8.80 -3.78
C GLY A 327 5.79 -7.56 -2.89
N HIS A 328 4.69 -7.10 -2.28
CA HIS A 328 4.63 -5.84 -1.54
C HIS A 328 5.31 -5.83 -0.17
N GLY A 329 5.83 -6.97 0.30
CA GLY A 329 6.48 -7.07 1.60
C GLY A 329 5.65 -6.45 2.73
N GLY A 330 6.26 -5.50 3.45
CA GLY A 330 5.64 -4.79 4.57
C GLY A 330 4.84 -3.53 4.24
N TRP A 331 4.76 -3.10 2.98
CA TRP A 331 4.23 -1.78 2.60
C TRP A 331 2.98 -1.83 1.70
N GLY A 332 2.32 -2.99 1.60
CA GLY A 332 1.20 -3.20 0.68
C GLY A 332 0.01 -2.24 0.85
N TYR A 333 -0.29 -1.78 2.07
CA TYR A 333 -1.36 -0.79 2.29
C TYR A 333 -0.92 0.64 1.92
N GLN A 334 0.27 1.06 2.31
CA GLN A 334 0.77 2.41 2.00
C GLN A 334 1.17 2.60 0.54
N GLY A 335 1.21 1.52 -0.25
CA GLY A 335 1.42 1.53 -1.70
C GLY A 335 0.21 1.15 -2.55
N SER A 336 -0.94 0.85 -1.95
CA SER A 336 -2.02 0.12 -2.65
C SER A 336 -2.65 0.89 -3.80
N THR A 337 -2.78 2.20 -3.70
CA THR A 337 -3.62 2.98 -4.65
C THR A 337 -3.00 3.13 -6.04
N VAL A 338 -1.68 3.02 -6.20
CA VAL A 338 -1.02 3.35 -7.49
C VAL A 338 -0.12 2.28 -8.07
N VAL A 339 0.30 1.28 -7.29
CA VAL A 339 0.97 0.08 -7.84
C VAL A 339 0.16 -0.57 -8.98
N GLN A 340 -1.14 -0.27 -9.06
CA GLN A 340 -2.14 -1.04 -9.76
C GLN A 340 -2.72 -0.32 -10.98
N ALA A 341 -2.30 0.93 -11.20
CA ALA A 341 -2.67 1.73 -12.38
C ALA A 341 -1.61 1.68 -13.50
N ALA A 342 -0.43 1.12 -13.23
CA ALA A 342 0.71 1.23 -14.15
C ALA A 342 0.84 0.03 -15.09
N GLN A 343 -0.04 -0.06 -16.09
CA GLN A 343 0.36 -0.57 -17.42
C GLN A 343 -0.68 -0.25 -18.49
N SER A 344 -0.28 0.60 -19.45
CA SER A 344 -0.93 0.76 -20.73
C SER A 344 -0.53 -0.40 -21.64
N SER A 345 -1.51 -1.04 -22.31
CA SER A 345 -1.23 -1.94 -23.43
C SER A 345 -1.69 -1.27 -24.72
N PRO A 346 -0.77 -0.86 -25.62
CA PRO A 346 -1.12 -0.32 -26.93
C PRO A 346 -1.95 -1.31 -27.78
N ASP A 347 -1.75 -2.61 -27.58
CA ASP A 347 -2.36 -3.67 -28.40
C ASP A 347 -3.78 -4.08 -27.94
N LEU A 348 -4.25 -3.60 -26.78
CA LEU A 348 -5.53 -4.01 -26.18
C LEU A 348 -6.52 -2.85 -26.01
N ASN A 349 -6.16 -1.61 -26.35
CA ASN A 349 -6.92 -0.41 -25.95
C ASN A 349 -7.28 -0.40 -24.44
N LEU A 350 -6.49 -1.10 -23.62
CA LEU A 350 -6.60 -1.11 -22.17
C LEU A 350 -5.66 -0.03 -21.65
N THR A 351 -6.17 1.19 -21.57
CA THR A 351 -5.55 2.26 -20.80
C THR A 351 -5.92 2.07 -19.34
N VAL A 352 -4.93 1.68 -18.52
CA VAL A 352 -4.94 1.96 -17.08
C VAL A 352 -4.13 3.24 -16.78
N ALA A 353 -3.70 3.95 -17.81
CA ALA A 353 -3.02 5.23 -17.66
C ALA A 353 -4.04 6.34 -17.33
N ASP A 354 -3.79 7.01 -16.21
CA ASP A 354 -4.39 8.26 -15.75
C ASP A 354 -5.85 8.22 -15.24
N MET A 355 -6.08 7.45 -14.18
CA MET A 355 -7.08 7.83 -13.16
C MET A 355 -6.55 9.00 -12.33
N SER A 356 -6.52 10.17 -12.96
CA SER A 356 -6.41 11.44 -12.27
C SER A 356 -7.73 11.71 -11.55
N PHE A 357 -7.72 11.55 -10.23
CA PHE A 357 -8.79 12.07 -9.38
C PHE A 357 -8.78 13.60 -9.53
N SER A 358 -9.67 14.14 -10.35
CA SER A 358 -9.95 15.57 -10.35
C SER A 358 -10.85 15.88 -9.15
N VAL A 359 -10.25 16.42 -8.09
CA VAL A 359 -10.97 17.09 -7.01
C VAL A 359 -11.48 18.41 -7.58
N SER A 360 -12.75 18.45 -7.98
CA SER A 360 -13.43 19.70 -8.31
C SER A 360 -13.85 20.40 -7.01
N LEU A 361 -13.01 21.32 -6.52
CA LEU A 361 -13.46 22.38 -5.63
C LEU A 361 -14.08 23.47 -6.50
N ARG A 362 -15.41 23.58 -6.49
CA ARG A 362 -16.08 24.77 -7.00
C ARG A 362 -16.01 25.85 -5.93
N SER A 363 -15.25 26.91 -6.18
CA SER A 363 -15.59 28.23 -5.65
C SER A 363 -15.73 29.19 -6.83
N THR A 364 -16.85 29.90 -6.83
CA THR A 364 -17.23 30.90 -7.80
C THR A 364 -16.47 32.21 -7.54
N GLY A 365 -15.98 32.86 -8.60
CA GLY A 365 -15.77 34.31 -8.61
C GLY A 365 -14.32 34.77 -8.83
N SER A 366 -14.08 35.23 -10.07
CA SER A 366 -13.13 36.27 -10.52
C SER A 366 -11.71 36.36 -9.94
N GLU A 367 -10.75 36.12 -10.85
CA GLU A 367 -9.37 36.64 -10.93
C GLU A 367 -8.32 36.18 -9.88
N ALA A 368 -7.44 35.26 -10.30
CA ALA A 368 -5.99 35.47 -10.41
C ALA A 368 -5.26 34.18 -10.84
N MET A 369 -4.22 34.35 -11.65
CA MET A 369 -3.45 33.29 -12.31
C MET A 369 -2.66 32.39 -11.34
N ALA A 370 -2.69 31.08 -11.57
CA ALA A 370 -1.62 30.16 -11.15
C ALA A 370 -1.27 29.22 -12.33
N LYS A 371 -0.07 29.44 -12.85
CA LYS A 371 0.53 28.74 -13.99
C LYS A 371 1.16 27.44 -13.47
N VAL A 372 0.72 26.27 -13.92
CA VAL A 372 1.45 25.01 -13.70
C VAL A 372 2.12 24.61 -15.00
N ILE A 373 3.46 24.70 -15.01
CA ILE A 373 4.34 24.28 -16.10
C ILE A 373 4.63 22.80 -15.90
N LEU A 374 4.33 21.97 -16.90
CA LEU A 374 4.82 20.58 -16.99
C LEU A 374 5.98 20.58 -17.99
N GLU A 375 7.22 20.56 -17.49
CA GLU A 375 8.38 20.24 -18.32
C GLU A 375 8.59 18.72 -18.35
N ASN A 376 8.72 18.20 -19.56
CA ASN A 376 9.04 16.82 -19.90
C ASN A 376 10.58 16.69 -19.97
N PRO A 377 11.26 15.83 -19.17
CA PRO A 377 12.72 15.79 -19.15
C PRO A 377 13.38 15.16 -20.38
N ASP A 378 12.65 14.44 -21.23
CA ASP A 378 13.27 13.69 -22.33
C ASP A 378 12.68 14.09 -23.70
N SER A 379 13.21 15.17 -24.26
CA SER A 379 13.43 15.31 -25.70
C SER A 379 14.20 16.61 -25.99
N HIS A 380 15.33 16.47 -26.69
CA HIS A 380 16.05 17.60 -27.27
C HIS A 380 15.11 18.43 -28.16
N GLY A 381 14.77 19.64 -27.69
CA GLY A 381 13.86 20.55 -28.36
C GLY A 381 14.43 21.05 -29.69
N LYS A 382 13.69 20.76 -30.77
CA LYS A 382 13.48 21.72 -31.87
C LYS A 382 12.00 22.11 -31.85
N LYS A 383 11.75 23.38 -31.53
CA LYS A 383 10.42 24.02 -31.55
C LYS A 383 9.98 24.23 -33.00
N LEU A 384 8.77 23.82 -33.35
CA LEU A 384 8.00 24.41 -34.44
C LEU A 384 6.55 24.60 -33.99
N LEU A 385 6.16 25.86 -33.88
CA LEU A 385 4.80 26.36 -33.62
C LEU A 385 4.02 26.37 -34.93
N PHE A 386 2.77 25.87 -34.93
CA PHE A 386 1.74 26.38 -35.84
C PHE A 386 0.40 26.50 -35.09
N SER A 387 -0.16 27.69 -35.19
CA SER A 387 -1.53 28.06 -34.79
C SER A 387 -2.45 27.94 -36.01
N PRO A 388 -3.74 27.59 -35.84
CA PRO A 388 -4.67 27.43 -36.94
C PRO A 388 -5.39 28.74 -37.25
N PHE A 389 -5.65 29.04 -38.53
CA PHE A 389 -6.88 29.73 -38.93
C PHE A 389 -7.24 29.41 -40.37
N THR A 390 -8.53 29.15 -40.53
CA THR A 390 -9.35 28.97 -41.71
C THR A 390 -9.38 30.21 -42.62
N GLY A 391 -9.51 30.03 -43.93
CA GLY A 391 -9.93 31.11 -44.83
C GLY A 391 -9.70 30.79 -46.31
N ALA A 392 -10.80 30.62 -47.04
CA ALA A 392 -10.85 30.36 -48.47
C ALA A 392 -10.33 31.53 -49.33
N ALA A 393 -9.81 31.23 -50.52
CA ALA A 393 -10.25 31.74 -51.84
C ALA A 393 -9.13 31.77 -52.90
N HIS A 394 -9.47 31.23 -54.07
CA HIS A 394 -9.07 31.60 -55.44
C HIS A 394 -7.60 31.82 -55.87
N VAL A 395 -7.15 30.90 -56.75
CA VAL A 395 -6.66 31.11 -58.14
C VAL A 395 -6.19 32.53 -58.51
N ASP A 396 -4.91 32.69 -58.87
CA ASP A 396 -4.46 33.03 -60.25
C ASP A 396 -2.93 32.86 -60.40
N SER A 397 -2.54 32.92 -61.67
CA SER A 397 -1.43 32.40 -62.45
C SER A 397 -0.10 33.19 -62.45
N SER A 398 0.88 32.52 -63.08
CA SER A 398 2.22 32.94 -63.56
C SER A 398 3.37 32.38 -62.71
N GLY A 399 4.36 31.66 -63.23
CA GLY A 399 4.73 31.37 -64.61
C GLY A 399 6.24 31.37 -64.79
N ARG A 400 6.93 30.29 -64.38
CA ARG A 400 8.25 29.77 -64.87
C ARG A 400 9.50 30.69 -64.83
N PRO A 401 10.71 30.15 -65.05
CA PRO A 401 11.11 28.74 -65.24
C PRO A 401 11.54 28.01 -63.96
#